data_AF-A0A966I414-F1
#
_entry.id   AF-A0A966I414-F1
#
_cell.length_a   1.000
_cell.length_b   1.000
_cell.length_c   1.000
_cell.angle_alpha   90.00
_cell.angle_beta   90.00
_cell.angle_gamma   90.00
#
_symmetry.space_group_name_H-M   'P 1'
#
loop_
_entity.id
_entity.type
_entity.pdbx_description
1 polymer ?
#
loop_
_entity_poly.entity_id
_entity_poly.type
_entity_poly.pdbx_seq_one_letter_code
_entity_poly.pdbx_strand_id
1 'polypeptide(L)'
;MEKVRRGEMNRNQQRALAANAVEVTIDAQGRINIDEKLRAYAGLSLDSKVIISGSFDRCEIWDPARHERMSEAGTEYCHLVSVDSDNSQT
;
A
#
# COMPACT_ATOMS: atom_id res chain seq x y z
N MET A 1 0.21 -11.60 -0.50
CA MET A 1 0.69 -12.79 -1.26
C MET A 1 0.25 -14.13 -0.67
N GLU A 2 -0.09 -14.20 0.62
CA GLU A 2 -0.45 -15.45 1.29
C GLU A 2 -1.77 -16.09 0.81
N LYS A 3 -2.77 -15.28 0.42
CA LYS A 3 -4.00 -15.79 -0.23
C LYS A 3 -3.77 -16.38 -1.63
N VAL A 4 -2.74 -15.91 -2.34
CA VAL A 4 -2.29 -16.51 -3.62
C VAL A 4 -1.72 -17.89 -3.36
N ARG A 5 -0.92 -18.00 -2.29
CA ARG A 5 -0.25 -19.23 -1.84
C ARG A 5 -1.21 -20.26 -1.25
N ARG A 6 -2.29 -19.83 -0.59
CA ARG A 6 -3.37 -20.68 -0.05
C ARG A 6 -4.38 -21.19 -1.11
N GLY A 7 -4.27 -20.76 -2.37
CA GLY A 7 -5.14 -21.24 -3.45
C GLY A 7 -6.56 -20.64 -3.47
N GLU A 8 -6.83 -19.64 -2.64
CA GLU A 8 -8.16 -19.02 -2.50
C GLU A 8 -8.45 -17.92 -3.54
N MET A 9 -7.46 -17.57 -4.37
CA MET A 9 -7.57 -16.50 -5.36
C MET A 9 -7.77 -17.09 -6.76
N ASN A 10 -8.82 -16.63 -7.45
CA ASN A 10 -9.14 -17.11 -8.80
C ASN A 10 -7.95 -16.87 -9.74
N ARG A 11 -7.63 -17.83 -10.63
CA ARG A 11 -6.52 -17.74 -11.60
C ARG A 11 -6.51 -16.44 -12.40
N ASN A 12 -7.67 -15.87 -12.71
CA ASN A 12 -7.76 -14.59 -13.42
C ASN A 12 -7.23 -13.42 -12.58
N GLN A 13 -7.51 -13.43 -11.27
CA GLN A 13 -6.99 -12.42 -10.34
C GLN A 13 -5.48 -12.61 -10.12
N GLN A 14 -5.01 -13.86 -10.06
CA GLN A 14 -3.56 -14.17 -9.98
C GLN A 14 -2.82 -13.65 -11.21
N ARG A 15 -3.36 -13.89 -12.41
CA ARG A 15 -2.80 -13.37 -13.66
C ARG A 15 -2.82 -11.85 -13.71
N ALA A 16 -3.91 -11.21 -13.30
CA ALA A 16 -4.00 -9.76 -13.26
C ALA A 16 -2.99 -9.14 -12.29
N LEU A 17 -2.82 -9.72 -11.09
CA LEU A 17 -1.81 -9.27 -10.12
C LEU A 17 -0.39 -9.46 -10.65
N ALA A 18 -0.07 -10.64 -11.20
CA ALA A 18 1.24 -10.93 -11.75
C ALA A 18 1.55 -10.05 -12.98
N ALA A 19 0.57 -9.78 -13.83
CA ALA A 19 0.73 -8.92 -15.01
C ALA A 19 0.96 -7.44 -14.67
N ASN A 20 0.57 -7.01 -13.47
CA ASN A 20 0.78 -5.65 -12.97
C ASN A 20 1.86 -5.58 -11.88
N ALA A 21 2.63 -6.66 -11.68
CA ALA A 21 3.78 -6.66 -10.80
C ALA A 21 5.04 -6.41 -11.63
N VAL A 22 5.83 -5.42 -11.26
CA VAL A 22 7.10 -5.09 -11.92
C VAL A 22 8.19 -5.07 -10.85
N GLU A 23 9.32 -5.69 -11.17
CA GLU A 23 10.52 -5.59 -10.35
C GLU A 23 11.17 -4.22 -10.59
N VAL A 24 11.36 -3.46 -9.51
CA VAL A 24 11.95 -2.11 -9.57
C VAL A 24 13.17 -2.05 -8.67
N THR A 25 14.22 -1.41 -9.15
CA THR A 25 15.44 -1.16 -8.37
C THR A 25 15.38 0.24 -7.77
N ILE A 26 15.82 0.36 -6.52
CA ILE A 26 16.01 1.65 -5.86
C ILE A 26 17.35 2.22 -6.35
N ASP A 27 17.32 3.44 -6.89
CA ASP A 27 18.55 4.09 -7.33
C ASP A 27 19.43 4.53 -6.15
N ALA A 28 20.66 4.98 -6.44
CA ALA A 28 21.61 5.43 -5.42
C ALA A 28 21.11 6.64 -4.59
N GLN A 29 20.08 7.35 -5.07
CA GLN A 29 19.46 8.48 -4.38
C GLN A 29 18.22 8.07 -3.58
N GLY A 30 17.89 6.78 -3.53
CA GLY A 30 16.72 6.27 -2.83
C GLY A 30 15.40 6.43 -3.60
N ARG A 31 15.44 6.70 -4.91
CA ARG A 31 14.24 6.88 -5.73
C ARG A 31 13.81 5.58 -6.37
N ILE A 32 12.50 5.44 -6.58
CA ILE A 32 11.87 4.31 -7.27
C ILE A 32 11.18 4.86 -8.51
N ASN A 33 11.54 4.34 -9.68
CA ASN A 33 10.81 4.65 -10.91
C ASN A 33 9.53 3.83 -10.99
N ILE A 34 8.40 4.52 -11.12
CA ILE A 34 7.08 3.91 -11.27
C ILE A 34 6.61 4.11 -12.71
N ASP A 35 6.47 3.00 -13.42
CA ASP A 35 5.97 2.99 -14.80
C ASP A 35 4.58 3.63 -14.90
N GLU A 36 4.30 4.24 -16.05
CA GLU A 36 3.04 4.94 -16.31
C GLU A 36 1.80 4.08 -16.05
N LYS A 37 1.85 2.79 -16.42
CA LYS A 37 0.75 1.85 -16.20
C LYS A 37 0.43 1.68 -14.71
N LEU A 38 1.46 1.60 -13.86
CA LEU A 38 1.31 1.45 -12.42
C LEU A 38 0.81 2.75 -11.79
N ARG A 39 1.30 3.90 -12.26
CA ARG A 39 0.79 5.21 -11.86
C ARG A 39 -0.69 5.37 -12.20
N ALA A 40 -1.08 5.02 -13.43
CA ALA A 40 -2.48 5.06 -13.85
C ALA A 40 -3.37 4.13 -13.02
N TYR A 41 -2.90 2.91 -12.73
CA TYR A 41 -3.62 1.97 -11.88
C TYR A 41 -3.79 2.47 -10.43
N ALA A 42 -2.73 3.08 -9.88
CA ALA A 42 -2.75 3.65 -8.54
C ALA A 42 -3.50 5.00 -8.46
N GLY A 43 -3.79 5.64 -9.60
CA GLY A 43 -4.39 6.96 -9.67
C GLY A 43 -3.41 8.10 -9.36
N LEU A 44 -2.12 7.89 -9.61
CA LEU A 44 -1.04 8.85 -9.31
C LEU A 44 -0.73 9.72 -10.52
N SER A 45 -0.72 11.04 -10.31
CA SER A 45 -0.30 12.02 -11.31
C SER A 45 1.19 12.34 -11.15
N LEU A 46 1.81 12.90 -12.18
CA LEU A 46 3.15 13.48 -12.02
C LEU A 46 3.06 14.67 -11.05
N ASP A 47 4.11 14.86 -10.25
CA ASP A 47 4.25 15.94 -9.26
C ASP A 47 3.17 15.97 -8.15
N SER A 48 2.32 14.92 -8.06
CA SER A 48 1.37 14.80 -6.96
C SER A 48 2.04 14.29 -5.69
N LYS A 49 1.54 14.73 -4.53
CA LYS A 49 1.92 14.13 -3.24
C LYS A 49 1.43 12.68 -3.20
N VAL A 50 2.23 11.82 -2.58
CA VAL A 50 1.91 10.41 -2.35
C VAL A 50 2.08 10.08 -0.87
N ILE A 51 1.34 9.08 -0.40
CA ILE A 51 1.54 8.49 0.92
C ILE A 51 2.27 7.17 0.74
N ILE A 52 3.31 6.96 1.53
CA ILE A 52 4.02 5.70 1.65
C ILE A 52 3.62 5.08 2.99
N SER A 53 2.99 3.91 2.96
CA SER A 53 2.52 3.21 4.15
C SER A 53 3.19 1.84 4.26
N GLY A 54 3.69 1.52 5.44
CA GLY A 54 4.24 0.21 5.74
C GLY A 54 3.14 -0.77 6.15
N SER A 55 3.05 -1.92 5.48
CA SER A 55 2.14 -3.00 5.84
C SER A 55 2.93 -4.28 6.07
N PHE A 56 3.36 -4.50 7.30
CA PHE A 56 4.15 -5.66 7.72
C PHE A 56 5.39 -5.91 6.84
N ASP A 57 5.25 -6.80 5.84
CA ASP A 57 6.30 -7.26 4.94
C ASP A 57 6.39 -6.47 3.63
N ARG A 58 5.54 -5.47 3.42
CA ARG A 58 5.48 -4.68 2.19
C ARG A 58 5.31 -3.19 2.45
N CYS A 59 5.70 -2.41 1.45
CA CYS A 59 5.46 -0.99 1.36
C CYS A 59 4.36 -0.74 0.33
N GLU A 60 3.41 0.14 0.66
CA GLU A 60 2.30 0.51 -0.19
C GLU A 60 2.38 2.00 -0.54
N ILE A 61 2.11 2.32 -1.80
CA ILE A 61 2.13 3.69 -2.32
C ILE A 61 0.70 4.09 -2.65
N TRP A 62 0.25 5.21 -2.11
CA TRP A 62 -1.14 5.63 -2.16
C TRP A 62 -1.28 7.07 -2.65
N ASP A 63 -2.37 7.31 -3.38
CA ASP A 63 -2.98 8.64 -3.46
C ASP A 63 -3.48 9.04 -2.04
N PRO A 64 -3.19 10.26 -1.56
CA PRO A 64 -3.56 10.69 -0.21
C PRO A 64 -5.06 10.59 0.10
N ALA A 65 -5.92 11.01 -0.83
CA ALA A 65 -7.36 10.99 -0.62
C ALA A 65 -7.92 9.56 -0.60
N ARG A 66 -7.36 8.67 -1.43
CA ARG A 66 -7.68 7.25 -1.41
C ARG A 66 -7.22 6.57 -0.12
N HIS A 67 -6.04 6.93 0.38
CA HIS A 67 -5.53 6.42 1.64
C HIS A 67 -6.45 6.80 2.80
N GLU A 68 -6.84 8.07 2.92
CA GLU A 68 -7.72 8.57 3.97
C GLU A 68 -9.03 7.76 4.05
N ARG A 69 -9.75 7.66 2.93
CA ARG A 69 -11.00 6.86 2.84
C ARG A 69 -10.83 5.40 3.26
N MET A 70 -9.69 4.78 2.93
CA MET A 70 -9.44 3.38 3.26
C MET A 70 -8.95 3.20 4.70
N SER A 71 -8.18 4.14 5.23
CA SER A 71 -7.76 4.13 6.63
C SER A 71 -8.93 4.33 7.57
N GLU A 72 -9.89 5.21 7.23
CA GLU A 72 -11.12 5.40 8.00
C GLU A 72 -11.95 4.11 8.03
N ALA A 73 -12.15 3.48 6.87
CA ALA A 73 -12.86 2.19 6.79
C ALA A 73 -12.13 1.06 7.55
N GLY A 74 -10.80 1.07 7.57
CA GLY A 74 -9.99 0.13 8.35
C GLY A 74 -10.04 0.39 9.86
N THR A 75 -10.23 1.65 10.27
CA THR A 75 -10.30 2.07 11.67
C THR A 75 -11.65 1.72 12.29
N GLU A 76 -12.73 1.66 11.51
CA GLU A 76 -14.03 1.12 11.97
C GLU A 76 -13.95 -0.35 12.42
N TYR A 77 -13.00 -1.13 11.89
CA TYR A 77 -12.69 -2.48 12.37
C TYR A 77 -11.63 -2.51 13.48
N CYS A 78 -10.90 -1.42 13.69
CA CYS A 78 -9.86 -1.27 14.69
C CYS A 78 -10.36 -0.50 15.94
N HIS A 79 -11.54 -0.85 16.45
CA HIS A 79 -11.97 -0.41 17.80
C HIS A 79 -11.53 -1.39 18.90
N LEU A 80 -10.69 -2.39 18.58
CA LEU A 80 -10.17 -3.36 19.54
C LEU A 80 -8.66 -3.59 19.35
N VAL A 81 -7.84 -2.55 19.53
CA VAL A 81 -6.49 -2.74 20.09
C VAL A 81 -6.14 -1.54 20.96
N SER A 82 -5.99 -1.84 22.24
CA SER A 82 -5.50 -1.04 23.37
C SER A 82 -4.67 0.20 23.02
N VAL A 83 -5.15 1.34 23.54
CA VAL A 83 -4.29 2.38 24.12
C VAL A 83 -3.40 1.73 25.18
N ASP A 84 -2.09 1.97 25.12
CA ASP A 84 -1.28 2.33 26.29
C ASP A 84 0.14 2.78 25.90
N SER A 85 0.71 3.57 26.81
CA SER A 85 2.03 4.22 26.82
C SER A 85 2.13 5.51 25.98
N ASP A 86 2.13 6.72 26.54
CA ASP A 86 2.57 7.08 27.88
C ASP A 86 1.94 8.40 28.36
N ASN A 87 1.45 8.36 29.60
CA ASN A 87 1.15 9.52 30.42
C ASN A 87 2.43 9.84 31.20
N SER A 88 3.07 10.97 30.90
CA SER A 88 3.62 11.82 31.96
C SER A 88 4.04 13.17 31.39
N GLN A 89 3.23 14.17 31.73
CA GLN A 89 3.69 15.53 31.92
C GLN A 89 4.76 15.53 33.01
N THR A 90 5.99 15.98 32.74
CA THR A 90 6.74 17.08 33.38
C THR A 90 8.20 17.05 32.96
#